data_AF-A0A434AFX6-F1
#
_entry.id   AF-A0A434AFX6-F1
#
_cell.length_a   1.000
_cell.length_b   1.000
_cell.length_c   1.000
_cell.angle_alpha   90.00
_cell.angle_beta   90.00
_cell.angle_gamma   90.00
#
_symmetry.space_group_name_H-M   'P 1'
#
loop_
_entity.id
_entity.type
_entity.pdbx_description
1 polymer ?
#
loop_
_entity_poly.entity_id
_entity_poly.type
_entity_poly.pdbx_seq_one_letter_code
_entity_poly.pdbx_strand_id
1 'polypeptide(L)'
;MLFCLSIVLSANAMVPEFALVVAKLSNQVDLRGQSTLNNYIRRIALFVLHFNRLPEQISEDEINEYLVTLTRDPKSPSRSSFKHMVYGLRYYYRLLGMNKKAIALPSLKREIKTIID
;
A
#
# COMPACT_ATOMS: atom_id res chain seq x y z
N MET A 1 8.81 -15.20 5.81
CA MET A 1 9.43 -13.91 6.17
C MET A 1 10.46 -13.43 5.14
N LEU A 2 11.23 -14.32 4.48
CA LEU A 2 12.27 -13.99 3.50
C LEU A 2 11.78 -13.33 2.18
N PHE A 3 10.63 -13.73 1.62
CA PHE A 3 10.08 -13.13 0.39
C PHE A 3 9.57 -11.68 0.53
N CYS A 4 9.47 -11.15 1.75
CA CYS A 4 9.08 -9.74 1.97
C CYS A 4 10.26 -8.79 1.82
N LEU A 5 11.47 -9.27 2.11
CA LEU A 5 12.67 -8.45 2.03
C LEU A 5 13.05 -8.15 0.57
N SER A 6 12.90 -9.11 -0.35
CA SER A 6 13.33 -8.93 -1.74
C SER A 6 12.64 -7.79 -2.47
N ILE A 7 11.30 -7.72 -2.42
CA ILE A 7 10.54 -6.67 -3.12
C ILE A 7 10.83 -5.28 -2.55
N VAL A 8 10.98 -5.17 -1.23
CA VAL A 8 11.30 -3.90 -0.57
C VAL A 8 12.72 -3.45 -0.91
N LEU A 9 13.68 -4.38 -0.93
CA LEU A 9 15.05 -4.10 -1.36
C LEU A 9 15.10 -3.67 -2.83
N SER A 10 14.36 -4.33 -3.72
CA SER A 10 14.26 -3.92 -5.12
C SER A 10 13.67 -2.52 -5.27
N ALA A 11 12.60 -2.21 -4.53
CA ALA A 11 12.01 -0.88 -4.54
C ALA A 11 12.99 0.19 -4.03
N ASN A 12 13.76 -0.10 -2.97
CA ASN A 12 14.80 0.82 -2.47
C ASN A 12 15.95 1.00 -3.47
N ALA A 13 16.35 -0.05 -4.18
CA ALA A 13 17.41 0.06 -5.18
C ALA A 13 16.96 0.90 -6.39
N MET A 14 15.68 0.80 -6.74
CA MET A 14 15.08 1.49 -7.88
C MET A 14 14.70 2.94 -7.54
N VAL A 15 14.16 3.18 -6.35
CA VAL A 15 13.76 4.50 -5.81
C VAL A 15 14.34 4.64 -4.40
N PRO A 16 15.58 5.16 -4.25
CA PRO A 16 16.30 5.22 -2.97
C PRO A 16 15.55 5.93 -1.84
N GLU A 17 14.76 6.95 -2.16
CA GLU A 17 13.94 7.70 -1.21
C GLU A 17 12.87 6.82 -0.54
N PHE A 18 12.50 5.69 -1.15
CA PHE A 18 11.57 4.74 -0.56
C PHE A 18 12.09 4.15 0.76
N ALA A 19 13.42 4.07 0.95
CA ALA A 19 13.99 3.60 2.22
C ALA A 19 13.57 4.47 3.41
N LEU A 20 13.43 5.79 3.21
CA LEU A 20 12.96 6.72 4.24
C LEU A 20 11.49 6.46 4.60
N VAL A 21 10.68 6.11 3.60
CA VAL A 21 9.29 5.71 3.82
C VAL A 21 9.21 4.43 4.64
N VAL A 22 10.00 3.42 4.30
CA VAL A 22 10.07 2.15 5.03
C VAL A 22 10.47 2.38 6.49
N ALA A 23 11.47 3.22 6.74
CA ALA A 23 11.90 3.59 8.09
C ALA A 23 10.77 4.29 8.88
N LYS A 24 10.14 5.30 8.29
CA LYS A 24 9.01 6.02 8.92
C LYS A 24 7.84 5.09 9.25
N LEU A 25 7.49 4.18 8.34
CA LEU A 25 6.44 3.19 8.56
C LEU A 25 6.83 2.23 9.69
N SER A 26 8.06 1.70 9.67
CA SER A 26 8.56 0.73 10.66
C SER A 26 8.63 1.29 12.08
N ASN A 27 8.84 2.61 12.24
CA ASN A 27 8.78 3.26 13.55
C ASN A 27 7.37 3.29 14.17
N GLN A 28 6.35 2.82 13.45
CA GLN A 28 4.95 2.81 13.91
C GLN A 28 4.50 1.41 14.36
N VAL A 29 5.41 0.45 14.46
CA VAL A 29 5.15 -0.95 14.86
C VAL A 29 4.50 -1.03 16.25
N ASP A 30 4.90 -0.19 17.21
CA ASP A 30 4.32 -0.25 18.56
C ASP A 30 2.85 0.18 18.60
N LEU A 31 2.41 0.92 17.59
CA LEU A 31 1.03 1.41 17.47
C LEU A 31 0.14 0.47 16.66
N ARG A 32 0.71 -0.48 15.92
CA ARG A 32 -0.03 -1.38 15.01
C ARG A 32 0.62 -2.75 14.90
N GLY A 33 -0.19 -3.80 14.89
CA GLY A 33 0.32 -5.16 14.70
C GLY A 33 1.28 -5.30 13.52
N GLN A 34 2.48 -5.84 13.79
CA GLN A 34 3.61 -5.98 12.87
C GLN A 34 3.22 -6.54 11.49
N SER A 35 2.33 -7.53 11.46
CA SER A 35 1.88 -8.19 10.24
C SER A 35 1.13 -7.25 9.30
N THR A 36 0.30 -6.34 9.83
CA THR A 36 -0.47 -5.38 9.04
C THR A 36 0.46 -4.35 8.41
N LEU A 37 1.39 -3.82 9.19
CA LEU A 37 2.36 -2.84 8.72
C LEU A 37 3.29 -3.42 7.65
N ASN A 38 3.78 -4.65 7.85
CA ASN A 38 4.59 -5.36 6.86
C ASN A 38 3.83 -5.56 5.55
N ASN A 39 2.53 -5.86 5.63
CA ASN A 39 1.68 -5.97 4.45
C ASN A 39 1.53 -4.62 3.74
N TYR A 40 1.39 -3.51 4.48
CA TYR A 40 1.36 -2.17 3.87
C TYR A 40 2.65 -1.85 3.14
N ILE A 41 3.81 -2.02 3.81
CA ILE A 41 5.13 -1.76 3.23
C ILE A 41 5.31 -2.57 1.93
N ARG A 42 4.98 -3.87 1.96
CA ARG A 42 5.07 -4.73 0.77
C ARG A 42 4.22 -4.22 -0.39
N ARG A 43 2.99 -3.76 -0.11
CA ARG A 43 2.08 -3.28 -1.16
C ARG A 43 2.55 -1.94 -1.72
N ILE A 44 3.02 -1.04 -0.87
CA ILE A 44 3.59 0.23 -1.33
C ILE A 44 4.86 -0.03 -2.16
N ALA A 45 5.70 -0.99 -1.78
CA ALA A 45 6.88 -1.36 -2.58
C ALA A 45 6.52 -1.85 -3.99
N LEU A 46 5.46 -2.66 -4.12
CA LEU A 46 4.95 -3.08 -5.43
C LEU A 46 4.41 -1.91 -6.26
N PHE A 47 3.75 -0.95 -5.61
CA PHE A 47 3.30 0.27 -6.26
C PHE A 47 4.49 1.10 -6.78
N VAL A 48 5.51 1.29 -5.93
CA VAL A 48 6.75 2.02 -6.29
C VAL A 48 7.46 1.36 -7.45
N LEU A 49 7.57 0.03 -7.47
CA LEU A 49 8.16 -0.71 -8.58
C LEU A 49 7.36 -0.60 -9.88
N HIS A 50 6.03 -0.49 -9.80
CA HIS A 50 5.18 -0.32 -10.99
C HIS A 50 5.40 1.06 -11.64
N PHE A 51 5.48 2.12 -10.83
CA PHE A 51 5.56 3.49 -11.32
C PHE A 51 6.99 4.07 -11.40
N ASN A 52 7.97 3.36 -10.81
CA ASN A 52 9.33 3.84 -10.58
C ASN A 52 9.40 5.20 -9.86
N ARG A 53 8.43 5.45 -8.97
CA ARG A 53 8.21 6.75 -8.32
C ARG A 53 7.48 6.53 -7.00
N LEU A 54 7.59 7.48 -6.08
CA LEU A 54 6.85 7.45 -4.82
C LEU A 54 5.37 7.83 -5.02
N PRO A 55 4.44 7.35 -4.16
CA PRO A 55 3.01 7.60 -4.32
C PRO A 55 2.61 9.08 -4.47
N GLU A 56 3.23 9.99 -3.72
CA GLU A 56 2.96 11.43 -3.77
C GLU A 56 3.33 12.10 -5.10
N GLN A 57 4.16 11.45 -5.92
CA GLN A 57 4.58 11.90 -7.24
C GLN A 57 3.65 11.41 -8.37
N ILE A 58 2.64 10.60 -8.03
CA ILE A 58 1.68 10.05 -9.00
C ILE A 58 0.38 10.84 -8.94
N SER A 59 -0.23 11.08 -10.09
CA SER A 59 -1.54 11.73 -10.18
C SER A 59 -2.65 10.82 -9.62
N GLU A 60 -3.77 11.43 -9.21
CA GLU A 60 -4.91 10.66 -8.70
C GLU A 60 -5.51 9.76 -9.79
N ASP A 61 -5.51 10.22 -11.04
CA ASP A 61 -6.02 9.46 -12.20
C ASP A 61 -5.16 8.21 -12.48
N GLU A 62 -3.83 8.34 -12.51
CA GLU A 62 -2.91 7.20 -12.66
C GLU A 62 -3.09 6.17 -11.52
N ILE A 63 -3.27 6.63 -10.28
CA ILE A 63 -3.52 5.74 -9.14
C ILE A 63 -4.85 5.01 -9.31
N ASN A 64 -5.91 5.71 -9.72
CA ASN A 64 -7.23 5.12 -9.91
C ASN A 64 -7.21 4.07 -11.04
N GLU A 65 -6.57 4.38 -12.16
CA GLU A 65 -6.40 3.45 -13.27
C GLU A 65 -5.63 2.19 -12.84
N TYR A 66 -4.55 2.36 -12.09
CA TYR A 66 -3.78 1.24 -11.52
C TYR A 66 -4.64 0.36 -10.62
N LEU A 67 -5.41 0.96 -9.70
CA LEU A 67 -6.27 0.22 -8.79
C LEU A 67 -7.39 -0.52 -9.55
N VAL A 68 -7.99 0.09 -10.56
CA VAL A 68 -8.99 -0.55 -11.44
C VAL A 68 -8.37 -1.74 -12.17
N THR A 69 -7.18 -1.58 -12.72
CA THR A 69 -6.45 -2.65 -13.41
C THR A 69 -6.21 -3.85 -12.47
N LEU A 70 -5.78 -3.59 -11.23
CA LEU A 70 -5.60 -4.64 -10.23
C LEU A 70 -6.89 -5.42 -9.90
N THR A 71 -8.07 -4.81 -10.04
CA THR A 71 -9.34 -5.51 -9.80
C THR A 71 -9.80 -6.39 -10.96
N ARG A 72 -9.26 -6.16 -12.17
CA ARG A 72 -9.64 -6.87 -13.39
C ARG A 72 -8.65 -7.97 -13.77
N ASP A 73 -7.43 -7.91 -13.24
CA ASP A 73 -6.38 -8.88 -13.54
C ASP A 73 -6.77 -10.29 -13.04
N PRO A 74 -6.73 -11.34 -13.88
CA PRO A 74 -6.92 -12.72 -13.42
C PRO A 74 -5.84 -13.19 -12.42
N LYS A 75 -4.68 -12.53 -12.38
CA LYS A 75 -3.63 -12.66 -11.34
C LYS A 75 -3.80 -11.64 -10.21
N SER A 76 -5.00 -11.06 -10.08
CA SER A 76 -5.31 -10.02 -9.11
C SER A 76 -4.89 -10.42 -7.70
N PRO A 77 -4.48 -9.43 -6.89
CA PRO A 77 -4.27 -9.68 -5.47
C PRO A 77 -5.55 -10.19 -4.82
N SER A 78 -5.41 -11.11 -3.85
CA SER A 78 -6.55 -11.50 -3.01
C SER A 78 -7.24 -10.28 -2.42
N ARG A 79 -8.54 -10.39 -2.08
CA ARG A 79 -9.31 -9.29 -1.48
C ARG A 79 -8.59 -8.64 -0.29
N SER A 80 -7.98 -9.45 0.58
CA SER A 80 -7.19 -8.97 1.72
C SER A 80 -5.93 -8.22 1.26
N SER A 81 -5.23 -8.75 0.27
CA SER A 81 -4.06 -8.10 -0.33
C SER A 81 -4.39 -6.77 -1.00
N PHE A 82 -5.51 -6.68 -1.72
CA PHE A 82 -6.01 -5.43 -2.29
C PHE A 82 -6.39 -4.43 -1.19
N LYS A 83 -7.05 -4.89 -0.13
CA LYS A 83 -7.32 -4.06 1.06
C LYS A 83 -6.03 -3.48 1.64
N HIS A 84 -4.99 -4.30 1.79
CA HIS A 84 -3.69 -3.82 2.28
C HIS A 84 -3.02 -2.80 1.33
N MET A 85 -3.21 -2.91 0.02
CA MET A 85 -2.73 -1.89 -0.93
C MET A 85 -3.40 -0.55 -0.66
N VAL A 86 -4.73 -0.50 -0.68
CA VAL A 86 -5.47 0.75 -0.50
C VAL A 86 -5.25 1.33 0.89
N TYR A 87 -5.32 0.53 1.96
CA TYR A 87 -5.06 1.03 3.31
C TYR A 87 -3.61 1.45 3.52
N GLY A 88 -2.66 0.75 2.91
CA GLY A 88 -1.25 1.11 2.92
C GLY A 88 -1.01 2.49 2.29
N LEU A 89 -1.57 2.74 1.10
CA LEU A 89 -1.48 4.05 0.45
C LEU A 89 -2.16 5.16 1.26
N ARG A 90 -3.33 4.91 1.85
CA ARG A 90 -3.96 5.89 2.75
C ARG A 90 -3.08 6.20 3.95
N TYR A 91 -2.48 5.17 4.54
CA TYR A 91 -1.61 5.34 5.71
C TYR A 91 -0.33 6.11 5.35
N TYR A 92 0.28 5.77 4.22
CA TYR A 92 1.40 6.51 3.63
C TYR A 92 1.10 8.02 3.55
N TYR A 93 -0.02 8.39 2.93
CA TYR A 93 -0.39 9.80 2.77
C TYR A 93 -0.63 10.50 4.11
N ARG A 94 -1.27 9.83 5.07
CA ARG A 94 -1.48 10.40 6.42
C ARG A 94 -0.17 10.64 7.14
N LEU A 95 0.80 9.74 7.01
CA LEU A 95 2.12 9.87 7.63
C LEU A 95 2.91 11.07 7.11
N LEU A 96 2.66 11.48 5.87
CA LEU A 96 3.23 12.68 5.25
C LEU A 96 2.36 13.95 5.44
N GLY A 97 1.27 13.87 6.20
CA GLY A 97 0.33 14.98 6.38
C GLY A 97 -0.58 15.26 5.17
N MET A 98 -0.54 14.42 4.13
CA MET A 98 -1.31 14.57 2.88
C MET A 98 -2.72 13.98 2.99
N ASN A 99 -3.49 14.42 4.00
CA ASN A 99 -4.80 13.85 4.31
C ASN A 99 -5.81 13.91 3.15
N LYS A 100 -5.76 14.94 2.30
CA LYS A 100 -6.64 15.05 1.12
C LYS A 100 -6.44 13.89 0.14
N LYS A 101 -5.19 13.57 -0.21
CA LYS A 101 -4.84 12.41 -1.06
C LYS A 101 -5.25 11.09 -0.40
N ALA A 102 -5.10 10.99 0.93
CA ALA A 102 -5.55 9.81 1.67
C ALA A 102 -7.07 9.60 1.56
N ILE A 103 -7.86 10.66 1.48
CA ILE A 103 -9.33 10.59 1.37
C ILE A 103 -9.76 10.24 -0.05
N ALA A 104 -9.10 10.80 -1.07
CA ALA A 104 -9.40 10.61 -2.50
C ALA A 104 -9.31 9.15 -2.98
N LEU A 105 -8.52 8.31 -2.30
CA LEU A 105 -8.46 6.87 -2.57
C LEU A 105 -9.83 6.19 -2.41
N PRO A 106 -10.11 5.07 -3.12
CA PRO A 106 -11.41 4.41 -3.10
C PRO A 106 -11.76 3.82 -1.74
N SER A 107 -12.99 4.03 -1.28
CA SER A 107 -13.49 3.43 -0.04
C SER A 107 -13.74 1.93 -0.25
N LEU A 108 -13.26 1.11 0.69
CA LEU A 108 -13.48 -0.33 0.63
C LEU A 108 -14.73 -0.65 1.42
N LYS A 109 -15.71 -1.30 0.79
CA LYS A 109 -16.89 -1.81 1.49
C LYS A 109 -16.42 -2.73 2.62
N ARG A 110 -16.88 -2.46 3.85
CA ARG A 110 -16.72 -3.40 4.96
C ARG A 110 -17.58 -4.62 4.64
N GLU A 111 -16.97 -5.80 4.69
CA GLU A 111 -17.74 -7.03 4.73
C GLU A 111 -18.38 -7.09 6.12
N ILE A 112 -19.70 -6.99 6.18
CA ILE A 112 -20.45 -7.38 7.37
C ILE A 112 -20.32 -8.90 7.42
N LYS A 113 -19.68 -9.41 8.46
CA LYS A 113 -19.68 -10.86 8.72
C LYS A 113 -21.12 -11.20 9.12
N THR A 114 -21.88 -11.79 8.20
CA THR A 114 -23.16 -12.40 8.56
C THR A 114 -22.84 -13.52 9.53
N ILE A 115 -23.16 -13.32 10.81
CA ILE A 115 -23.27 -14.41 11.77
C ILE A 115 -24.54 -15.13 11.33
N ILE A 116 -24.39 -16.26 10.65
CA ILE A 116 -25.47 -17.22 10.50
C ILE A 116 -25.23 -18.18 11.66
N ASP A 117 -26.04 -18.01 12.71
CA ASP A 117 -26.20 -18.97 13.80
C ASP A 117 -27.09 -20.14 13.32
#